data_AF-A0A915XWM5-F1
#
_entry.id   AF-A0A915XWM5-F1
#
_cell.length_a   1.000
_cell.length_b   1.000
_cell.length_c   1.000
_cell.angle_alpha   90.00
_cell.angle_beta   90.00
_cell.angle_gamma   90.00
#
_symmetry.space_group_name_H-M   'P 1'
#
loop_
_entity.id
_entity.type
_entity.pdbx_description
1 polymer ?
#
loop_
_entity_poly.entity_id
_entity_poly.type
_entity_poly.pdbx_seq_one_letter_code
_entity_poly.pdbx_strand_id
1 'polypeptide(L)'
;MQWQEKAPLMAYFGYNLFGSFNLFQVSGGSGMWLETLRGENFRGWLVVILASIVVLALGHKVLDALAQTLVHLLGYVLSESYRAHVERLGGFGGYLSNQLTPRLQHTFFHGWYITILKSVLLGAVLYLGTKTINSRLYLYALLFALAAVWVLSGKGIHIFYSPFWSFLEFLMILMCLLALLWLYKRGITTLWRAS
;
A
#
# COMPACT_ATOMS: atom_id res chain seq x y z
N MET A 1 -37.79 30.16 43.44
CA MET A 1 -37.30 30.18 42.04
C MET A 1 -36.07 29.27 42.01
N GLN A 2 -36.12 27.97 41.65
CA GLN A 2 -36.50 27.37 40.34
C GLN A 2 -35.75 28.11 39.21
N TRP A 3 -34.76 27.57 38.50
CA TRP A 3 -34.59 26.26 37.82
C TRP A 3 -33.08 25.92 37.68
N GLN A 4 -32.61 24.73 38.10
CA GLN A 4 -32.33 23.48 37.34
C GLN A 4 -31.11 23.46 36.36
N GLU A 5 -30.08 22.71 36.81
CA GLU A 5 -29.18 21.74 36.14
C GLU A 5 -28.93 21.78 34.61
N LYS A 6 -27.65 21.67 34.21
CA LYS A 6 -27.01 20.42 33.71
C LYS A 6 -25.60 20.65 33.13
N ALA A 7 -24.66 19.81 33.54
CA ALA A 7 -23.38 19.56 32.87
C ALA A 7 -23.53 18.46 31.78
N PRO A 8 -22.45 18.00 31.12
CA PRO A 8 -22.01 18.34 29.76
C PRO A 8 -22.45 17.33 28.66
N LEU A 9 -22.70 17.83 27.45
CA LEU A 9 -23.00 17.02 26.24
C LEU A 9 -21.69 16.48 25.62
N MET A 10 -21.14 15.42 26.23
CA MET A 10 -20.04 14.59 25.71
C MET A 10 -20.51 13.16 25.37
N ALA A 11 -21.81 12.96 25.05
CA ALA A 11 -22.38 11.60 24.95
C ALA A 11 -23.42 11.38 23.85
N TYR A 12 -23.43 12.13 22.73
CA TYR A 12 -24.49 11.99 21.71
C TYR A 12 -24.05 11.92 20.23
N PHE A 13 -22.87 11.40 19.94
CA PHE A 13 -22.50 11.05 18.54
C PHE A 13 -21.79 9.68 18.42
N GLY A 14 -22.11 8.74 19.31
CA GLY A 14 -21.55 7.38 19.32
C GLY A 14 -22.55 6.24 19.07
N TYR A 15 -23.86 6.52 19.02
CA TYR A 15 -24.90 5.49 18.94
C TYR A 15 -26.06 5.94 18.04
N ASN A 16 -25.85 6.01 16.72
CA ASN A 16 -26.95 5.99 15.73
C ASN A 16 -26.47 5.84 14.27
N LEU A 17 -25.38 5.10 14.03
CA LEU A 17 -24.95 4.71 12.67
C LEU A 17 -25.03 3.18 12.43
N PHE A 18 -25.67 2.45 13.35
CA PHE A 18 -25.82 0.99 13.30
C PHE A 18 -27.29 0.51 13.26
N GLY A 19 -28.26 1.42 13.11
CA GLY A 19 -29.68 1.12 13.29
C GLY A 19 -30.53 0.89 12.04
N SER A 20 -29.99 0.94 10.82
CA SER A 20 -30.83 0.83 9.60
C SER A 20 -30.08 0.33 8.37
N PHE A 21 -29.81 -0.97 8.32
CA PHE A 21 -29.60 -1.68 7.04
C PHE A 21 -30.39 -2.99 7.05
N ASN A 22 -31.71 -2.87 7.21
CA ASN A 22 -32.67 -3.91 6.86
C ASN A 22 -33.47 -3.41 5.65
N LEU A 23 -32.85 -3.42 4.46
CA LEU A 23 -33.57 -3.34 3.20
C LEU A 23 -32.61 -3.71 2.07
N PHE A 24 -32.60 -5.00 1.72
CA PHE A 24 -32.48 -5.56 0.37
C PHE A 24 -32.18 -7.05 0.51
N GLN A 25 -33.24 -7.82 0.77
CA GLN A 25 -33.24 -9.26 0.53
C GLN A 25 -33.36 -9.47 -0.99
N VAL A 26 -32.25 -9.34 -1.71
CA VAL A 26 -32.15 -9.76 -3.12
C VAL A 26 -31.75 -11.24 -3.10
N SER A 27 -32.77 -12.07 -3.33
CA SER A 27 -32.65 -13.50 -3.59
C SER A 27 -31.85 -13.73 -4.89
N GLY A 28 -30.59 -14.15 -4.76
CA GLY A 28 -29.81 -14.70 -5.88
C GLY A 28 -28.30 -14.48 -5.76
N GLY A 29 -27.55 -15.49 -5.29
CA GLY A 29 -26.12 -15.66 -5.55
C GLY A 29 -25.10 -14.67 -4.97
N SER A 30 -25.53 -13.64 -4.22
CA SER A 30 -24.68 -12.51 -3.78
C SER A 30 -24.45 -12.44 -2.26
N GLY A 31 -24.85 -13.46 -1.48
CA GLY A 31 -24.76 -13.45 -0.01
C GLY A 31 -23.47 -13.98 0.59
N MET A 32 -22.72 -14.82 -0.14
CA MET A 32 -21.61 -15.60 0.44
C MET A 32 -20.40 -14.72 0.86
N TRP A 33 -20.10 -13.65 0.12
CA TRP A 33 -19.01 -12.73 0.46
C TRP A 33 -19.38 -11.83 1.65
N LEU A 34 -20.64 -11.41 1.75
CA LEU A 34 -21.16 -10.58 2.85
C LEU A 34 -21.15 -11.36 4.18
N GLU A 35 -21.50 -12.65 4.17
CA GLU A 35 -21.40 -13.52 5.35
C GLU A 35 -19.94 -13.81 5.74
N THR A 36 -19.05 -13.99 4.74
CA THR A 36 -17.60 -14.13 4.97
C THR A 36 -16.98 -12.88 5.61
N LEU A 37 -17.54 -11.70 5.34
CA LEU A 37 -17.13 -10.44 5.95
C LEU A 37 -17.72 -10.21 7.34
N ARG A 38 -18.92 -10.74 7.60
CA ARG A 38 -19.63 -10.60 8.87
C ARG A 38 -18.98 -11.38 10.02
N GLY A 39 -18.19 -12.42 9.70
CA GLY A 39 -17.43 -13.23 10.67
C GLY A 39 -16.02 -12.70 11.01
N GLU A 40 -15.59 -11.58 10.44
CA GLU A 40 -14.27 -11.00 10.72
C GLU A 40 -14.30 -10.11 11.98
N ASN A 41 -13.49 -10.46 12.96
CA ASN A 41 -13.30 -9.64 14.14
C ASN A 41 -12.50 -8.38 13.79
N PHE A 42 -12.79 -7.25 14.45
CA PHE A 42 -12.08 -5.97 14.31
C PHE A 42 -10.54 -6.12 14.28
N ARG A 43 -10.03 -7.06 15.08
CA ARG A 43 -8.60 -7.42 15.14
C ARG A 43 -8.02 -7.90 13.80
N GLY A 44 -8.77 -8.71 13.03
CA GLY A 44 -8.31 -9.21 11.73
C GLY A 44 -8.15 -8.09 10.71
N TRP A 45 -9.14 -7.21 10.62
CA TRP A 45 -9.07 -5.99 9.80
C TRP A 45 -7.92 -5.06 10.20
N LEU A 46 -7.68 -4.89 11.50
CA LEU A 46 -6.56 -4.09 11.98
C LEU A 46 -5.21 -4.69 11.55
N VAL A 47 -5.04 -6.01 11.60
CA VAL A 47 -3.82 -6.68 11.09
C VAL A 47 -3.67 -6.48 9.59
N VAL A 48 -4.75 -6.61 8.81
CA VAL A 48 -4.74 -6.38 7.35
C VAL A 48 -4.30 -4.94 7.04
N ILE A 49 -4.87 -3.95 7.72
CA ILE A 49 -4.51 -2.54 7.56
C ILE A 49 -3.03 -2.31 7.87
N LEU A 50 -2.55 -2.79 9.02
CA LEU A 50 -1.15 -2.61 9.43
C LEU A 50 -0.18 -3.32 8.46
N ALA A 51 -0.46 -4.56 8.08
CA ALA A 51 0.34 -5.29 7.11
C ALA A 51 0.40 -4.57 5.76
N SER A 52 -0.73 -4.02 5.32
CA SER A 52 -0.81 -3.22 4.09
C SER A 52 0.07 -1.97 4.18
N ILE A 53 0.00 -1.22 5.27
CA ILE A 53 0.83 -0.02 5.47
C ILE A 53 2.32 -0.38 5.48
N VAL A 54 2.71 -1.41 6.23
CA VAL A 54 4.12 -1.82 6.34
C VAL A 54 4.65 -2.31 5.00
N VAL A 55 3.92 -3.20 4.31
CA VAL A 55 4.43 -3.81 3.08
C VAL A 55 4.31 -2.87 1.88
N LEU A 56 3.17 -2.20 1.70
CA LEU A 56 2.96 -1.35 0.52
C LEU A 56 3.48 0.07 0.73
N ALA A 57 3.25 0.73 1.88
CA ALA A 57 3.68 2.12 2.03
C ALA A 57 5.18 2.21 2.35
N LEU A 58 5.61 1.51 3.41
CA LEU A 58 7.00 1.52 3.82
C LEU A 58 7.87 0.69 2.89
N GLY A 59 7.46 -0.55 2.57
CA GLY A 59 8.21 -1.44 1.69
C GLY A 59 8.48 -0.84 0.31
N HIS A 60 7.48 -0.21 -0.32
CA HIS A 60 7.67 0.49 -1.60
C HIS A 60 8.67 1.64 -1.49
N LYS A 61 8.57 2.51 -0.47
CA LYS A 61 9.49 3.65 -0.30
C LYS A 61 10.94 3.18 -0.07
N VAL A 62 11.12 2.10 0.67
CA VAL A 62 12.44 1.48 0.88
C VAL A 62 12.97 0.92 -0.44
N LEU A 63 12.15 0.16 -1.18
CA LEU A 63 12.54 -0.41 -2.47
C LEU A 63 12.88 0.68 -3.49
N ASP A 64 12.11 1.77 -3.53
CA ASP A 64 12.37 2.90 -4.43
C ASP A 64 13.69 3.58 -4.09
N ALA A 65 13.99 3.79 -2.80
CA ALA A 65 15.27 4.35 -2.38
C ALA A 65 16.46 3.46 -2.75
N LEU A 66 16.31 2.14 -2.58
CA LEU A 66 17.31 1.16 -2.99
C LEU A 66 17.49 1.14 -4.51
N ALA A 67 16.38 1.14 -5.26
CA ALA A 67 16.39 1.16 -6.71
C ALA A 67 17.10 2.40 -7.26
N GLN A 68 16.80 3.59 -6.74
CA GLN A 68 17.49 4.83 -7.11
C GLN A 68 19.01 4.73 -6.85
N THR A 69 19.39 4.23 -5.67
CA THR A 69 20.80 4.07 -5.31
C THR A 69 21.52 3.08 -6.22
N LEU A 70 20.89 1.93 -6.51
CA LEU A 70 21.47 0.90 -7.36
C LEU A 70 21.60 1.36 -8.81
N VAL A 71 20.60 2.05 -9.36
CA VAL A 71 20.66 2.58 -10.74
C VAL A 71 21.80 3.58 -10.88
N HIS A 72 21.98 4.47 -9.90
CA HIS A 72 23.07 5.44 -9.93
C HIS A 72 24.44 4.81 -9.69
N LEU A 73 24.54 3.80 -8.82
CA LEU A 73 25.77 3.04 -8.63
C LEU A 73 26.15 2.27 -9.90
N LEU A 74 25.19 1.60 -10.55
CA LEU A 74 25.40 0.92 -11.82
C LEU A 74 25.83 1.89 -12.90
N GLY A 75 25.22 3.08 -12.97
CA GLY A 75 25.67 4.15 -13.86
C GLY A 75 27.13 4.53 -13.60
N TYR A 76 27.53 4.69 -12.34
CA TYR A 76 28.90 5.01 -11.96
C TYR A 76 29.90 3.93 -12.36
N VAL A 77 29.55 2.67 -12.18
CA VAL A 77 30.41 1.54 -12.52
C VAL A 77 30.48 1.30 -14.03
N LEU A 78 29.36 1.42 -14.75
CA LEU A 78 29.23 0.96 -16.13
C LEU A 78 29.35 2.06 -17.19
N SER A 79 29.21 3.34 -16.83
CA SER A 79 29.26 4.46 -17.78
C SER A 79 30.41 5.43 -17.45
N GLU A 80 31.38 5.54 -18.35
CA GLU A 80 32.51 6.46 -18.20
C GLU A 80 32.08 7.92 -18.17
N SER A 81 31.08 8.31 -18.97
CA SER A 81 30.55 9.67 -19.00
C SER A 81 29.83 10.02 -17.70
N TYR A 82 29.05 9.08 -17.14
CA TYR A 82 28.40 9.27 -15.85
C TYR A 82 29.41 9.28 -14.71
N ARG A 83 30.42 8.39 -14.74
CA ARG A 83 31.53 8.38 -13.78
C ARG A 83 32.27 9.71 -13.79
N ALA A 84 32.64 10.23 -14.95
CA ALA A 84 33.31 11.52 -15.09
C ALA A 84 32.47 12.69 -14.53
N HIS A 85 31.15 12.66 -14.68
CA HIS A 85 30.26 13.63 -14.05
C HIS A 85 30.27 13.51 -12.52
N VAL A 86 30.16 12.28 -11.99
CA VAL A 86 30.14 11.99 -10.56
C VAL A 86 31.49 12.31 -9.89
N GLU A 87 32.61 12.08 -10.56
CA GLU A 87 33.94 12.42 -10.05
C GLU A 87 34.09 13.92 -9.78
N ARG A 88 33.48 14.79 -10.60
CA ARG A 88 33.45 16.25 -10.37
C ARG A 88 32.72 16.65 -9.09
N LEU A 89 31.93 15.74 -8.52
CA LEU A 89 31.18 15.95 -7.29
C LEU A 89 31.89 15.36 -6.07
N GLY A 90 33.14 14.88 -6.19
CA GLY A 90 33.87 14.18 -5.13
C GLY A 90 33.65 12.67 -5.12
N GLY A 91 33.51 12.07 -6.32
CA GLY A 91 33.23 10.64 -6.50
C GLY A 91 31.81 10.25 -6.07
N PHE A 92 31.54 8.93 -6.03
CA PHE A 92 30.20 8.44 -5.70
C PHE A 92 29.73 8.85 -4.29
N GLY A 93 30.65 8.94 -3.32
CA GLY A 93 30.34 9.44 -1.98
C GLY A 93 29.86 10.89 -1.96
N GLY A 94 30.51 11.76 -2.73
CA GLY A 94 30.08 13.15 -2.88
C GLY A 94 28.78 13.31 -3.67
N TYR A 95 28.55 12.47 -4.69
CA TYR A 95 27.24 12.40 -5.36
C TYR A 95 26.12 11.95 -4.41
N LEU A 96 26.41 10.96 -3.56
CA LEU A 96 25.47 10.44 -2.57
C LEU A 96 25.03 11.58 -1.63
N SER A 97 25.98 12.26 -1.00
CA SER A 97 25.66 13.32 -0.03
C SER A 97 24.99 14.54 -0.67
N ASN A 98 25.45 14.96 -1.85
CA ASN A 98 25.08 16.25 -2.42
C ASN A 98 23.83 16.19 -3.31
N GLN A 99 23.54 15.03 -3.91
CA GLN A 99 22.40 14.89 -4.82
C GLN A 99 21.43 13.78 -4.41
N LEU A 100 21.95 12.59 -4.08
CA LEU A 100 21.06 11.44 -3.86
C LEU A 100 20.36 11.49 -2.51
N THR A 101 21.08 11.74 -1.41
CA THR A 101 20.51 11.79 -0.06
C THR A 101 19.38 12.81 0.07
N PRO A 102 19.50 14.06 -0.42
CA PRO A 102 18.39 15.03 -0.38
C PRO A 102 17.16 14.54 -1.16
N ARG A 103 17.36 13.92 -2.34
CA ARG A 103 16.28 13.34 -3.14
C ARG A 103 15.61 12.17 -2.42
N LEU A 104 16.40 11.27 -1.84
CA LEU A 104 15.89 10.14 -1.07
C LEU A 104 15.11 10.61 0.16
N GLN A 105 15.59 11.63 0.88
CA GLN A 105 14.87 12.23 2.00
C GLN A 105 13.53 12.79 1.55
N HIS A 106 13.51 13.58 0.46
CA HIS A 106 12.26 14.10 -0.09
C HIS A 106 11.30 12.96 -0.47
N THR A 107 11.76 11.98 -1.24
CA THR A 107 10.93 10.84 -1.67
C THR A 107 10.46 10.00 -0.50
N PHE A 108 11.27 9.83 0.53
CA PHE A 108 10.91 9.04 1.70
C PHE A 108 9.90 9.78 2.58
N PHE A 109 10.10 11.07 2.88
CA PHE A 109 9.24 11.81 3.83
C PHE A 109 8.03 12.50 3.20
N HIS A 110 7.98 12.67 1.88
CA HIS A 110 6.85 13.33 1.21
C HIS A 110 5.70 12.35 0.90
N GLY A 111 4.46 12.86 0.93
CA GLY A 111 3.29 12.15 0.40
C GLY A 111 2.78 10.95 1.21
N TRP A 112 3.24 10.75 2.45
CA TRP A 112 2.87 9.59 3.27
C TRP A 112 1.37 9.37 3.41
N TYR A 113 0.58 10.43 3.60
CA TYR A 113 -0.87 10.31 3.74
C TYR A 113 -1.51 9.60 2.53
N ILE A 114 -1.16 10.03 1.31
CA ILE A 114 -1.70 9.45 0.08
C ILE A 114 -1.19 8.00 -0.08
N THR A 115 0.08 7.74 0.20
CA THR A 115 0.66 6.40 0.13
C THR A 115 0.00 5.43 1.11
N ILE A 116 -0.24 5.86 2.35
CA ILE A 116 -0.93 5.08 3.39
C ILE A 116 -2.35 4.77 2.94
N LEU A 117 -3.10 5.77 2.48
CA LEU A 117 -4.49 5.58 2.03
C LEU A 117 -4.56 4.57 0.88
N LYS A 118 -3.72 4.72 -0.15
CA LYS A 118 -3.64 3.76 -1.27
C LYS A 118 -3.29 2.36 -0.77
N SER A 119 -2.32 2.25 0.13
CA SER A 119 -1.87 0.97 0.68
C SER A 119 -3.01 0.23 1.38
N VAL A 120 -3.77 0.94 2.21
CA VAL A 120 -4.93 0.37 2.92
C VAL A 120 -6.01 -0.09 1.94
N LEU A 121 -6.34 0.73 0.93
CA LEU A 121 -7.36 0.40 -0.06
C LEU A 121 -6.96 -0.83 -0.89
N LEU A 122 -5.76 -0.83 -1.47
CA LEU A 122 -5.27 -1.95 -2.29
C LEU A 122 -5.11 -3.22 -1.45
N GLY A 123 -4.60 -3.08 -0.22
CA GLY A 123 -4.41 -4.18 0.70
C GLY A 123 -5.73 -4.81 1.14
N ALA A 124 -6.77 -4.00 1.38
CA ALA A 124 -8.11 -4.49 1.65
C ALA A 124 -8.71 -5.23 0.44
N VAL A 125 -8.60 -4.66 -0.77
CA VAL A 125 -9.07 -5.31 -2.00
C VAL A 125 -8.36 -6.65 -2.23
N LEU A 126 -7.04 -6.69 -2.04
CA LEU A 126 -6.28 -7.93 -2.16
C LEU A 126 -6.74 -8.96 -1.12
N TYR A 127 -6.93 -8.54 0.14
CA TYR A 127 -7.41 -9.42 1.20
C TYR A 127 -8.78 -10.04 0.87
N LEU A 128 -9.73 -9.21 0.45
CA LEU A 128 -11.04 -9.67 -0.03
C LEU A 128 -10.89 -10.66 -1.18
N GLY A 129 -10.03 -10.34 -2.16
CA GLY A 129 -9.70 -11.22 -3.28
C GLY A 129 -9.20 -12.59 -2.82
N THR A 130 -8.37 -12.65 -1.78
CA THR A 130 -7.89 -13.96 -1.26
C THR A 130 -9.00 -14.84 -0.69
N LYS A 131 -10.11 -14.25 -0.24
CA LYS A 131 -11.26 -14.98 0.31
C LYS A 131 -12.32 -15.31 -0.72
N THR A 132 -12.52 -14.45 -1.70
CA THR A 132 -13.60 -14.60 -2.69
C THR A 132 -13.15 -15.32 -3.95
N ILE A 133 -11.88 -15.21 -4.33
CA ILE A 133 -11.35 -15.78 -5.57
C ILE A 133 -10.70 -17.13 -5.30
N ASN A 134 -11.37 -18.20 -5.71
CA ASN A 134 -10.81 -19.57 -5.60
C ASN A 134 -9.76 -19.89 -6.67
N SER A 135 -9.77 -19.19 -7.81
CA SER A 135 -8.83 -19.43 -8.90
C SER A 135 -7.51 -18.69 -8.71
N ARG A 136 -6.39 -19.41 -8.79
CA ARG A 136 -5.05 -18.81 -8.74
C ARG A 136 -4.82 -17.80 -9.87
N LEU A 137 -5.35 -18.08 -11.06
CA LEU A 137 -5.17 -17.21 -12.23
C LEU A 137 -5.83 -15.85 -12.01
N TYR A 138 -7.08 -15.83 -11.54
CA TYR A 138 -7.79 -14.57 -11.26
C TYR A 138 -7.16 -13.78 -10.11
N LEU A 139 -6.55 -14.47 -9.14
CA LEU A 139 -5.81 -13.81 -8.07
C LEU A 139 -4.52 -13.16 -8.56
N TYR A 140 -3.78 -13.81 -9.49
CA TYR A 140 -2.62 -13.19 -10.13
C TYR A 140 -3.01 -12.04 -11.07
N ALA A 141 -4.13 -12.16 -11.78
CA ALA A 141 -4.68 -11.07 -12.57
C ALA A 141 -5.05 -9.87 -11.69
N LEU A 142 -5.64 -10.10 -10.51
CA LEU A 142 -5.90 -9.05 -9.52
C LEU A 142 -4.60 -8.36 -9.07
N LEU A 143 -3.55 -9.12 -8.75
CA LEU A 143 -2.25 -8.54 -8.38
C LEU A 143 -1.70 -7.61 -9.47
N PHE A 144 -1.74 -8.06 -10.73
CA PHE A 144 -1.27 -7.27 -11.86
C PHE A 144 -2.12 -5.99 -12.05
N ALA A 145 -3.44 -6.11 -11.93
CA ALA A 145 -4.35 -4.96 -12.03
C ALA A 145 -4.11 -3.95 -10.89
N LEU A 146 -3.94 -4.40 -9.65
CA LEU A 146 -3.65 -3.54 -8.50
C LEU A 146 -2.30 -2.81 -8.66
N ALA A 147 -1.27 -3.52 -9.15
CA ALA A 147 0.02 -2.90 -9.46
C ALA A 147 -0.10 -1.84 -10.56
N ALA A 148 -0.85 -2.12 -11.63
CA ALA A 148 -1.09 -1.18 -12.71
C ALA A 148 -1.83 0.06 -12.21
N VAL A 149 -2.89 -0.12 -11.41
CA VAL A 149 -3.66 0.98 -10.80
C VAL A 149 -2.77 1.85 -9.92
N TRP A 150 -1.87 1.25 -9.13
CA TRP A 150 -0.92 2.03 -8.33
C TRP A 150 -0.07 2.95 -9.20
N VAL A 151 0.62 2.40 -10.19
CA VAL A 151 1.53 3.16 -11.07
C VAL A 151 0.76 4.23 -11.86
N LEU A 152 -0.40 3.88 -12.42
CA LEU A 152 -1.28 4.82 -13.14
C LEU A 152 -1.73 5.97 -12.23
N SER A 153 -2.07 5.69 -10.98
CA SER A 153 -2.51 6.70 -10.01
C SER A 153 -1.38 7.60 -9.48
N GLY A 154 -0.12 7.20 -9.66
CA GLY A 154 1.05 7.97 -9.24
C GLY A 154 1.63 8.82 -10.36
N LYS A 155 1.75 8.22 -11.56
CA LYS A 155 2.42 8.85 -12.71
C LYS A 155 1.47 9.39 -13.77
N GLY A 156 0.25 8.85 -13.89
CA GLY A 156 -0.68 9.23 -14.95
C GLY A 156 -0.02 9.16 -16.34
N ILE A 157 -0.03 10.28 -17.07
CA ILE A 157 0.57 10.41 -18.41
C ILE A 157 2.12 10.32 -18.37
N HIS A 158 2.75 10.61 -17.22
CA HIS A 158 4.22 10.54 -17.06
C HIS A 158 4.82 9.14 -17.23
N ILE A 159 3.98 8.10 -17.29
CA ILE A 159 4.41 6.74 -17.63
C ILE A 159 5.12 6.69 -18.99
N PHE A 160 4.62 7.43 -19.98
CA PHE A 160 5.16 7.40 -21.34
C PHE A 160 6.47 8.17 -21.48
N TYR A 161 6.73 9.14 -20.59
CA TYR A 161 7.93 9.96 -20.60
C TYR A 161 9.11 9.32 -19.85
N SER A 162 8.84 8.34 -18.98
CA SER A 162 9.85 7.66 -18.17
C SER A 162 9.60 6.15 -18.09
N PRO A 163 9.66 5.43 -19.23
CA PRO A 163 9.24 4.03 -19.30
C PRO A 163 10.07 3.12 -18.38
N PHE A 164 11.38 3.35 -18.28
CA PHE A 164 12.26 2.59 -17.38
C PHE A 164 11.83 2.71 -15.91
N TRP A 165 11.66 3.94 -15.41
CA TRP A 165 11.26 4.17 -14.02
C TRP A 165 9.83 3.70 -13.73
N SER A 166 8.95 3.77 -14.72
CA SER A 166 7.57 3.27 -14.60
C SER A 166 7.51 1.75 -14.54
N PHE A 167 8.32 1.08 -15.34
CA PHE A 167 8.48 -0.37 -15.28
C PHE A 167 9.09 -0.82 -13.94
N LEU A 168 10.11 -0.13 -13.46
CA LEU A 168 10.75 -0.44 -12.18
C LEU A 168 9.76 -0.27 -11.01
N GLU A 169 8.98 0.80 -11.00
CA GLU A 169 7.93 1.03 -10.00
C GLU A 169 6.86 -0.07 -10.04
N PHE A 170 6.43 -0.47 -11.24
CA PHE A 170 5.51 -1.58 -11.42
C PHE A 170 6.04 -2.87 -10.78
N LEU A 171 7.31 -3.21 -11.03
CA LEU A 171 7.95 -4.38 -10.44
C LEU A 171 8.05 -4.30 -8.92
N MET A 172 8.42 -3.14 -8.37
CA MET A 172 8.51 -2.93 -6.92
C MET A 172 7.15 -3.13 -6.24
N ILE A 173 6.09 -2.56 -6.80
CA ILE A 173 4.73 -2.74 -6.28
C ILE A 173 4.26 -4.18 -6.42
N LEU A 174 4.55 -4.83 -7.55
CA LEU A 174 4.21 -6.22 -7.75
C LEU A 174 4.89 -7.12 -6.70
N MET A 175 6.16 -6.87 -6.38
CA MET A 175 6.87 -7.56 -5.30
C MET A 175 6.21 -7.33 -3.94
N CYS A 176 5.82 -6.09 -3.63
CA CYS A 176 5.12 -5.78 -2.38
C CYS A 176 3.77 -6.49 -2.29
N LEU A 177 2.99 -6.52 -3.37
CA LEU A 177 1.70 -7.20 -3.42
C LEU A 177 1.85 -8.72 -3.32
N LEU A 178 2.89 -9.32 -3.90
CA LEU A 178 3.22 -10.73 -3.73
C LEU A 178 3.60 -11.06 -2.29
N ALA A 179 4.41 -10.22 -1.64
CA ALA A 179 4.76 -10.36 -0.23
C ALA A 179 3.51 -10.25 0.67
N LEU A 180 2.63 -9.29 0.37
CA LEU A 180 1.37 -9.10 1.11
C LEU A 180 0.42 -10.28 0.91
N LEU A 181 0.30 -10.80 -0.31
CA LEU A 181 -0.47 -12.00 -0.61
C LEU A 181 0.05 -13.21 0.17
N TRP A 182 1.38 -13.36 0.25
CA TRP A 182 2.01 -14.41 1.04
C TRP A 182 1.67 -14.26 2.53
N LEU A 183 1.72 -13.05 3.08
CA LEU A 183 1.34 -12.74 4.47
C LEU A 183 -0.13 -13.06 4.75
N TYR A 184 -1.04 -12.73 3.83
CA TYR A 184 -2.47 -13.02 3.99
C TYR A 184 -2.76 -14.51 3.98
N LYS A 185 -2.12 -15.26 3.07
CA LYS A 185 -2.33 -16.70 2.96
C LYS A 185 -1.70 -17.49 4.10
N ARG A 186 -0.51 -17.10 4.58
CA ARG A 186 0.24 -17.84 5.59
C ARG A 186 0.21 -17.23 6.98
N GLY A 187 0.45 -15.92 7.12
CA GLY A 187 0.65 -15.26 8.41
C GLY A 187 -0.65 -15.02 9.17
N ILE A 188 -1.68 -14.52 8.49
CA ILE A 188 -2.98 -14.26 9.13
C ILE A 188 -3.64 -15.59 9.52
N THR A 189 -3.62 -16.60 8.66
CA THR A 189 -4.20 -17.93 8.98
C THR A 189 -3.53 -18.60 10.19
N THR A 190 -2.23 -18.41 10.43
CA THR A 190 -1.55 -18.91 11.64
C THR A 190 -1.85 -18.10 12.90
N LEU A 191 -1.93 -16.77 12.81
CA LEU A 191 -2.29 -15.91 13.95
C LEU A 191 -3.69 -16.24 14.50
N TRP A 192 -4.60 -16.64 13.62
CA TRP A 192 -5.95 -17.06 13.98
C TRP A 192 -6.03 -18.47 14.60
N ARG A 193 -5.01 -19.32 14.44
CA ARG A 193 -4.96 -20.64 15.11
C ARG A 193 -4.36 -20.58 16.50
N ALA A 194 -3.68 -19.48 16.83
CA ALA A 194 -2.98 -19.29 18.10
C ALA A 194 -3.78 -18.46 19.12
N SER A 195 -4.95 -17.94 18.72
CA SER A 195 -5.93 -17.23 19.57
C SER A 195 -7.15 -18.10 19.83
#